data_AF-A0A9P3G8C9-F1
#
_entry.id   AF-A0A9P3G8C9-F1
#
_cell.length_a   1.000
_cell.length_b   1.000
_cell.length_c   1.000
_cell.angle_alpha   90.00
_cell.angle_beta   90.00
_cell.angle_gamma   90.00
#
_symmetry.space_group_name_H-M   'P 1'
#
loop_
_entity.id
_entity.type
_entity.pdbx_description
1 polymer ?
#
loop_
_entity_poly.entity_id
_entity_poly.type
_entity_poly.pdbx_seq_one_letter_code
_entity_poly.pdbx_strand_id
1 'polypeptide(L)'
;MVSPLSAEFYAPFRSNAAKECKPSPSLKACSPTDPDVKIATELDGPALAEGPQYGPIADRILPRSLSEGWRVSIASRSQDVTCKALNTNMNPGDSLLVRSPVYALLNLLEVKTVPQGLSSESLRSVVENWNADKPKHNAL
;
A
#
# COMPACT_ATOMS: atom_id res chain seq x y z
N MET A 1 5.11 -18.81 25.13
CA MET A 1 3.75 -18.50 24.63
C MET A 1 3.02 -17.83 25.80
N VAL A 2 2.63 -16.57 25.67
CA VAL A 2 2.01 -15.81 26.78
C VAL A 2 0.50 -16.02 26.73
N SER A 3 -0.08 -16.44 27.86
CA SER A 3 -1.52 -16.63 27.99
C SER A 3 -2.26 -15.28 27.94
N PRO A 4 -3.37 -15.16 27.20
CA PRO A 4 -4.16 -13.94 27.20
C PRO A 4 -4.75 -13.67 28.59
N LEU A 5 -4.85 -12.39 28.96
CA LEU A 5 -5.48 -11.95 30.21
C LEU A 5 -7.00 -12.17 30.15
N SER A 6 -7.64 -12.29 31.31
CA SER A 6 -9.09 -12.52 31.39
C SER A 6 -9.88 -11.34 30.82
N ALA A 7 -11.07 -11.61 30.30
CA ALA A 7 -11.95 -10.57 29.75
C ALA A 7 -12.30 -9.48 30.77
N GLU A 8 -12.32 -9.81 32.07
CA GLU A 8 -12.61 -8.86 33.15
C GLU A 8 -11.51 -7.80 33.31
N PHE A 9 -10.25 -8.14 33.02
CA PHE A 9 -9.14 -7.20 33.08
C PHE A 9 -9.34 -6.01 32.11
N TYR A 10 -9.95 -6.26 30.95
CA TYR A 10 -10.17 -5.23 29.92
C TYR A 10 -11.48 -4.44 30.09
N ALA A 11 -12.39 -4.91 30.96
CA ALA A 11 -13.72 -4.31 31.13
C ALA A 11 -13.71 -2.81 31.50
N PRO A 12 -12.78 -2.29 32.34
CA PRO A 12 -12.71 -0.87 32.68
C PRO A 12 -12.27 0.02 31.50
N PHE A 13 -11.52 -0.54 30.54
CA PHE A 13 -10.91 0.19 29.44
C PHE A 13 -11.79 0.24 28.18
N ARG A 14 -12.91 -0.49 28.17
CA ARG A 14 -13.87 -0.42 27.06
C ARG A 14 -14.65 0.88 27.11
N SER A 15 -14.69 1.59 25.98
CA SER A 15 -15.54 2.76 25.82
C SER A 15 -17.02 2.39 25.99
N ASN A 16 -17.88 3.33 26.38
CA ASN A 16 -19.32 3.07 26.53
C ASN A 16 -19.95 2.57 25.21
N ALA A 17 -19.48 3.07 24.05
CA ALA A 17 -19.86 2.57 22.74
C ALA A 17 -19.44 1.10 22.50
N ALA A 18 -18.27 0.68 23.01
CA ALA A 18 -17.82 -0.71 22.93
C ALA A 18 -18.57 -1.65 23.89
N LYS A 19 -19.21 -1.12 24.94
CA LYS A 19 -20.08 -1.88 25.85
C LYS A 19 -21.46 -2.16 25.25
N GLU A 20 -21.95 -1.26 24.39
CA GLU A 20 -23.25 -1.37 23.72
C GLU A 20 -23.17 -1.95 22.30
N CYS A 21 -21.96 -2.14 21.78
CA CYS A 21 -21.74 -2.61 20.41
C CYS A 21 -22.24 -4.05 20.25
N LYS A 22 -23.23 -4.25 19.38
CA LYS A 22 -23.64 -5.59 18.94
C LYS A 22 -22.43 -6.27 18.26
N PRO A 23 -22.19 -7.57 18.52
CA PRO A 23 -20.92 -8.23 18.22
C PRO A 23 -20.63 -8.47 16.73
N SER A 24 -21.50 -8.01 15.82
CA SER A 24 -21.41 -8.32 14.39
C SER A 24 -21.94 -7.15 13.55
N PRO A 25 -21.10 -6.20 13.13
CA PRO A 25 -21.50 -5.24 12.11
C PRO A 25 -21.64 -5.95 10.75
N SER A 26 -22.76 -5.74 10.06
CA SER A 26 -22.94 -6.18 8.68
C SER A 26 -22.57 -5.05 7.72
N LEU A 27 -21.60 -5.32 6.83
CA LEU A 27 -21.17 -4.39 5.79
C LEU A 27 -21.87 -4.76 4.50
N LYS A 28 -22.53 -3.79 3.86
CA LYS A 28 -23.18 -3.97 2.55
C LYS A 28 -22.37 -3.23 1.50
N ALA A 29 -21.90 -3.95 0.49
CA ALA A 29 -21.22 -3.40 -0.68
C ALA A 29 -21.94 -3.84 -1.96
N CYS A 30 -21.90 -3.03 -3.01
CA CYS A 30 -22.37 -3.49 -4.32
C CYS A 30 -21.36 -4.46 -4.94
N SER A 31 -21.86 -5.44 -5.69
CA SER A 31 -21.01 -6.37 -6.42
C SER A 31 -20.19 -5.60 -7.47
N PRO A 32 -18.88 -5.89 -7.60
CA PRO A 32 -18.03 -5.26 -8.62
C PRO A 32 -18.42 -5.64 -10.05
N THR A 33 -19.24 -6.68 -10.23
CA THR A 33 -19.68 -7.19 -11.54
C THR A 33 -21.14 -6.83 -11.85
N ASP A 34 -21.93 -6.44 -10.83
CA ASP A 34 -23.35 -6.09 -10.99
C ASP A 34 -23.75 -5.04 -9.93
N PRO A 35 -24.03 -3.78 -10.33
CA PRO A 35 -24.32 -2.70 -9.39
C PRO A 35 -25.63 -2.87 -8.63
N ASP A 36 -26.57 -3.69 -9.13
CA ASP A 36 -27.87 -3.93 -8.51
C ASP A 36 -27.80 -5.03 -7.43
N VAL A 37 -26.73 -5.83 -7.42
CA VAL A 37 -26.51 -6.88 -6.44
C VAL A 37 -25.76 -6.33 -5.22
N LYS A 38 -26.42 -6.34 -4.07
CA LYS A 38 -25.81 -5.99 -2.78
C LYS A 38 -25.28 -7.24 -2.09
N ILE A 39 -23.98 -7.26 -1.85
CA ILE A 39 -23.28 -8.29 -1.08
C ILE A 39 -23.23 -7.82 0.37
N ALA A 40 -23.87 -8.57 1.27
CA ALA A 40 -23.74 -8.38 2.71
C ALA A 40 -22.63 -9.29 3.24
N THR A 41 -21.62 -8.70 3.86
CA THR A 41 -20.56 -9.43 4.58
C THR A 41 -20.81 -9.24 6.07
N GLU A 42 -21.10 -10.34 6.76
CA GLU A 42 -21.18 -10.36 8.21
C GLU A 42 -19.77 -10.53 8.78
N LEU A 43 -19.40 -9.68 9.73
CA LEU A 43 -18.15 -9.82 10.46
C LEU A 43 -18.41 -10.66 11.72
N ASP A 44 -17.92 -11.90 11.71
CA ASP A 44 -18.02 -12.82 12.85
C ASP A 44 -17.09 -12.43 14.00
N GLY A 45 -17.49 -12.80 15.22
CA GLY A 45 -16.83 -12.40 16.48
C GLY A 45 -15.31 -12.62 16.56
N PRO A 46 -14.74 -13.75 16.07
CA PRO A 46 -13.29 -13.95 16.07
C PRO A 46 -12.53 -12.94 15.20
N ALA A 47 -13.06 -12.62 14.01
CA ALA A 47 -12.47 -11.63 13.11
C ALA A 47 -12.59 -10.20 13.66
N LEU A 48 -13.69 -9.93 14.38
CA LEU A 48 -13.89 -8.64 15.07
C LEU A 48 -13.00 -8.48 16.31
N ALA A 49 -12.58 -9.58 16.95
CA ALA A 49 -11.62 -9.54 18.05
C ALA A 49 -10.18 -9.33 17.56
N GLU A 50 -9.85 -9.82 16.37
CA GLU A 50 -8.52 -9.68 15.76
C GLU A 50 -8.30 -8.31 15.11
N GLY A 51 -9.29 -7.78 14.38
CA GLY A 51 -9.17 -6.51 13.65
C GLY A 51 -8.73 -5.27 14.47
N PRO A 52 -9.24 -5.03 15.69
CA PRO A 52 -8.82 -3.91 16.52
C PRO A 52 -7.54 -4.20 17.32
N GLN A 53 -7.07 -5.44 17.33
CA GLN A 53 -5.81 -5.79 17.97
C GLN A 53 -4.64 -5.39 17.06
N TYR A 54 -3.47 -5.15 17.66
CA TYR A 54 -2.23 -5.03 16.88
C TYR A 54 -2.00 -6.31 16.09
N GLY A 55 -2.12 -6.21 14.77
CA GLY A 55 -1.83 -7.30 13.84
C GLY A 55 -0.36 -7.30 13.40
N PRO A 56 0.13 -8.44 12.89
CA PRO A 56 1.38 -8.45 12.15
C PRO A 56 1.30 -7.50 10.95
N ILE A 57 2.44 -6.96 10.51
CA ILE A 57 2.52 -6.26 9.22
C ILE A 57 2.03 -7.25 8.16
N ALA A 58 0.91 -6.93 7.53
CA ALA A 58 0.21 -7.88 6.70
C ALA A 58 1.01 -8.16 5.41
N ASP A 59 1.63 -9.33 5.38
CA ASP A 59 2.27 -9.93 4.22
C ASP A 59 1.30 -10.96 3.63
N ARG A 60 0.68 -10.68 2.47
CA ARG A 60 -0.29 -11.59 1.84
C ARG A 60 0.17 -12.05 0.47
N ILE A 61 0.69 -13.27 0.36
CA ILE A 61 1.17 -13.84 -0.90
C ILE A 61 0.02 -13.90 -1.92
N LEU A 62 0.09 -13.09 -2.98
CA LEU A 62 -0.78 -13.20 -4.15
C LEU A 62 -0.15 -14.15 -5.18
N PRO A 63 -0.94 -14.86 -6.00
CA PRO A 63 -0.44 -15.82 -6.97
C PRO A 63 0.22 -15.10 -8.16
N ARG A 64 1.48 -14.71 -8.00
CA ARG A 64 2.47 -14.78 -9.09
C ARG A 64 3.30 -16.04 -8.88
N SER A 65 3.95 -16.57 -9.92
CA SER A 65 4.69 -17.84 -9.86
C SER A 65 5.52 -17.94 -8.58
N LEU A 66 5.19 -18.93 -7.74
CA LEU A 66 5.72 -19.11 -6.38
C LEU A 66 7.25 -19.32 -6.34
N SER A 67 7.90 -19.51 -7.49
CA SER A 67 9.32 -19.82 -7.62
C SER A 67 10.26 -18.63 -7.51
N GLU A 68 9.77 -17.39 -7.51
CA GLU A 68 10.63 -16.19 -7.65
C GLU A 68 10.77 -15.34 -6.37
N GLY A 69 10.24 -15.78 -5.23
CA GLY A 69 10.46 -15.10 -3.94
C GLY A 69 9.70 -13.77 -3.77
N TRP A 70 8.72 -13.47 -4.63
CA TRP A 70 7.89 -12.28 -4.51
C TRP A 70 7.09 -12.27 -3.20
N ARG A 71 7.05 -11.10 -2.56
CA ARG A 71 6.25 -10.82 -1.37
C ARG A 71 5.30 -9.66 -1.69
N VAL A 72 4.15 -9.66 -1.03
CA VAL A 72 3.20 -8.55 -1.08
C VAL A 72 3.09 -8.02 0.33
N SER A 73 3.14 -6.71 0.48
CA SER A 73 2.96 -6.04 1.76
C SER A 73 1.83 -5.03 1.64
N ILE A 74 1.02 -4.93 2.69
CA ILE A 74 -0.07 -3.96 2.76
C ILE A 74 0.47 -2.64 3.30
N ALA A 75 0.03 -1.55 2.67
CA ALA A 75 0.36 -0.18 3.04
C ALA A 75 -0.93 0.63 3.19
N SER A 76 -0.85 1.74 3.92
CA SER A 76 -2.04 2.54 4.23
C SER A 76 -2.66 3.18 2.98
N ARG A 77 -1.83 3.60 2.01
CA ARG A 77 -2.21 4.23 0.72
C ARG A 77 -1.12 4.05 -0.33
N SER A 78 -1.43 4.28 -1.60
CA SER A 78 -0.45 4.26 -2.70
C SER A 78 0.75 5.20 -2.45
N GLN A 79 0.49 6.39 -1.89
CA GLN A 79 1.54 7.33 -1.48
C GLN A 79 2.51 6.72 -0.46
N ASP A 80 2.03 5.96 0.53
CA ASP A 80 2.88 5.30 1.52
C ASP A 80 3.78 4.25 0.85
N VAL A 81 3.23 3.48 -0.11
CA VAL A 81 4.02 2.54 -0.92
C VAL A 81 5.09 3.27 -1.72
N THR A 82 4.73 4.33 -2.44
CA THR A 82 5.67 5.10 -3.26
C THR A 82 6.78 5.71 -2.41
N CYS A 83 6.45 6.33 -1.28
CA CYS A 83 7.45 6.90 -0.37
C CYS A 83 8.39 5.82 0.20
N LYS A 84 7.86 4.68 0.63
CA LYS A 84 8.68 3.57 1.13
C LYS A 84 9.61 3.03 0.02
N ALA A 85 9.07 2.80 -1.17
CA ALA A 85 9.85 2.30 -2.30
C ALA A 85 10.97 3.26 -2.71
N LEU A 86 10.73 4.57 -2.71
CA LEU A 86 11.76 5.56 -3.00
C LEU A 86 12.83 5.58 -1.91
N ASN A 87 12.42 5.63 -0.64
CA ASN A 87 13.36 5.64 0.48
C ASN A 87 14.22 4.37 0.59
N THR A 88 13.72 3.21 0.12
CA THR A 88 14.50 1.96 0.14
C THR A 88 15.43 1.79 -1.06
N ASN A 89 15.10 2.41 -2.20
CA ASN A 89 15.81 2.17 -3.46
C ASN A 89 16.65 3.36 -3.92
N MET A 90 16.50 4.54 -3.32
CA MET A 90 17.19 5.75 -3.73
C MET A 90 18.03 6.35 -2.60
N ASN A 91 19.24 6.77 -2.95
CA ASN A 91 20.09 7.57 -2.09
C ASN A 91 19.95 9.06 -2.43
N PRO A 92 20.32 9.97 -1.49
CA PRO A 92 20.46 11.39 -1.81
C PRO A 92 21.41 11.59 -3.00
N GLY A 93 20.93 12.24 -4.05
CA GLY A 93 21.66 12.48 -5.30
C GLY A 93 21.33 11.50 -6.44
N ASP A 94 20.60 10.43 -6.17
CA ASP A 94 20.12 9.54 -7.23
C ASP A 94 19.03 10.21 -8.08
N SER A 95 19.02 9.90 -9.38
CA SER A 95 18.04 10.44 -10.32
C SER A 95 16.84 9.51 -10.51
N LEU A 96 15.63 10.09 -10.47
CA LEU A 96 14.36 9.41 -10.76
C LEU A 96 13.81 9.89 -12.10
N LEU A 97 13.49 8.97 -13.00
CA LEU A 97 12.68 9.28 -14.18
C LEU A 97 11.20 9.31 -13.78
N VAL A 98 10.46 10.33 -14.17
CA VAL A 98 9.01 10.37 -13.94
C VAL A 98 8.29 10.88 -15.19
N ARG A 99 7.08 10.37 -15.41
CA ARG A 99 6.21 10.86 -16.48
C ARG A 99 5.64 12.23 -16.15
N SER A 100 5.58 13.13 -17.14
CA SER A 100 4.77 14.35 -17.05
C SER A 100 3.34 14.12 -17.55
N PRO A 101 2.31 14.70 -16.89
CA PRO A 101 2.39 15.43 -15.63
C PRO A 101 2.65 14.49 -14.45
N VAL A 102 3.46 14.98 -13.50
CA VAL A 102 3.88 14.22 -12.32
C VAL A 102 2.81 14.33 -11.23
N TYR A 103 2.54 13.22 -10.52
CA TYR A 103 1.74 13.27 -9.30
C TYR A 103 2.47 14.13 -8.26
N ALA A 104 1.82 15.17 -7.74
CA ALA A 104 2.44 16.27 -6.97
C ALA A 104 3.35 15.84 -5.79
N LEU A 105 3.19 14.60 -5.32
CA LEU A 105 3.99 14.00 -4.26
C LEU A 105 5.45 13.69 -4.61
N LEU A 106 5.80 13.65 -5.90
CA LEU A 106 7.17 13.39 -6.36
C LEU A 106 7.99 14.66 -6.59
N ASN A 107 7.43 15.85 -6.32
CA ASN A 107 8.11 17.13 -6.53
C ASN A 107 9.30 17.38 -5.58
N LEU A 108 9.60 16.45 -4.66
CA LEU A 108 10.69 16.55 -3.69
C LEU A 108 12.00 15.91 -4.16
N LEU A 109 12.03 15.26 -5.34
CA LEU A 109 13.22 14.62 -5.92
C LEU A 109 13.65 15.34 -7.19
N GLU A 110 14.93 15.17 -7.58
CA GLU A 110 15.38 15.60 -8.90
C GLU A 110 14.74 14.69 -9.96
N VAL A 111 13.64 15.18 -10.52
CA VAL A 111 12.79 14.43 -11.45
C VAL A 111 13.05 14.90 -12.87
N LYS A 112 13.48 13.97 -13.73
CA LYS A 112 13.53 14.23 -15.17
C LYS A 112 12.22 13.77 -15.80
N THR A 113 11.54 14.69 -16.46
CA THR A 113 10.23 14.46 -17.05
C THR A 113 10.32 13.99 -18.50
N VAL A 114 9.51 13.00 -18.88
CA VAL A 114 9.35 12.57 -20.27
C VAL A 114 8.06 13.21 -20.84
N PRO A 115 8.15 14.10 -21.86
CA PRO A 115 7.05 14.98 -22.25
C PRO A 115 5.93 14.34 -23.11
N GLN A 116 6.05 13.10 -23.60
CA GLN A 116 5.11 12.50 -24.58
C GLN A 116 4.58 11.11 -24.19
N GLY A 117 4.41 10.88 -22.88
CA GLY A 117 4.05 9.56 -22.37
C GLY A 117 5.19 8.54 -22.44
N LEU A 118 4.94 7.32 -21.93
CA LEU A 118 5.93 6.25 -21.91
C LEU A 118 6.04 5.61 -23.30
N SER A 119 6.65 6.33 -24.25
CA SER A 119 7.13 5.76 -25.51
C SER A 119 8.50 5.13 -25.28
N SER A 120 8.71 3.92 -25.80
CA SER A 120 10.00 3.23 -25.74
C SER A 120 11.10 4.03 -26.46
N GLU A 121 10.77 4.72 -27.54
CA GLU A 121 11.69 5.58 -28.29
C GLU A 121 12.08 6.83 -27.47
N SER A 122 11.11 7.44 -26.80
CA SER A 122 11.36 8.61 -25.95
C SER A 122 12.22 8.25 -24.74
N LEU A 123 11.92 7.12 -24.08
CA LEU A 123 12.76 6.60 -23.00
C LEU A 123 14.17 6.25 -23.48
N ARG A 124 14.29 5.55 -24.60
CA ARG A 124 15.59 5.20 -25.20
C ARG A 124 16.42 6.45 -25.47
N SER A 125 15.83 7.45 -26.11
CA SER A 125 16.50 8.72 -26.39
C SER A 125 16.97 9.44 -25.11
N VAL A 126 16.15 9.45 -24.06
CA VAL A 126 16.51 10.06 -22.76
C VAL A 126 17.66 9.32 -22.07
N VAL A 127 17.70 7.99 -22.18
CA VAL A 127 18.75 7.14 -21.58
C VAL A 127 20.04 7.17 -22.38
N GLU A 128 19.98 7.20 -23.71
CA GLU A 128 21.14 7.27 -24.60
C GLU A 128 21.81 8.65 -24.54
N ASN A 129 21.02 9.73 -24.46
CA ASN A 129 21.52 11.09 -24.32
C ASN A 129 21.60 11.55 -22.86
N TRP A 130 21.91 10.62 -21.94
CA TRP A 130 22.06 10.97 -20.52
C TRP A 130 23.27 11.89 -20.33
N ASN A 131 23.12 12.94 -19.54
CA ASN A 131 24.22 13.87 -19.28
C ASN A 131 25.32 13.14 -18.49
N ALA A 132 26.55 13.14 -19.00
CA ALA A 132 27.70 12.51 -18.35
C ALA A 132 28.02 13.11 -16.97
N ASP A 133 27.65 14.38 -16.75
CA ASP A 133 27.88 15.08 -15.48
C ASP A 133 26.88 14.70 -14.38
N LYS A 134 25.88 13.84 -14.68
CA LYS A 134 24.83 13.43 -13.73
C LYS A 134 24.85 11.91 -13.51
N PRO A 135 24.58 11.44 -12.28
CA PRO A 135 24.41 10.02 -12.02
C PRO A 135 23.29 9.45 -12.90
N LYS A 136 23.50 8.24 -13.43
CA LYS A 136 22.49 7.55 -14.24
C LYS A 136 21.24 7.27 -13.40
N HIS A 137 20.07 7.27 -14.03
CA HIS A 137 18.82 6.97 -13.33
C HIS A 137 18.82 5.57 -12.71
N ASN A 138 18.26 5.47 -11.51
CA ASN A 138 18.15 4.20 -10.76
C ASN A 138 16.73 3.63 -10.74
N ALA A 139 15.73 4.45 -11.08
CA ALA A 139 14.31 4.08 -11.08
C ALA A 139 13.51 4.88 -12.13
N LEU A 140 12.33 4.35 -12.49
CA LEU A 140 11.34 4.89 -13.44
C LEU A 140 9.96 4.93 -12.80
#